data_AF-A0A7R6V583-F1
#
_entry.id   AF-A0A7R6V583-F1
#
_cell.length_a   1.000
_cell.length_b   1.000
_cell.length_c   1.000
_cell.angle_alpha   90.00
_cell.angle_beta   90.00
_cell.angle_gamma   90.00
#
_symmetry.space_group_name_H-M   'P 1'
#
loop_
_entity.id
_entity.type
_entity.pdbx_description
1 polymer ?
#
loop_
_entity_poly.entity_id
_entity_poly.type
_entity_poly.pdbx_seq_one_letter_code
_entity_poly.pdbx_strand_id
1 'polypeptide(L)'
;MGFNEKLQEILDSQVDVVKKVMNLVSESIDELKEKAKAEKRSLDEVIDEILQKVNINKKEGSMGMPLLGDKFPSINVQTTHGPMSLPDDLKGKWTVLFSHPADFTPVCTTEFVSFQKHKKDFDAIGAQLIGLSIDQVFSHIKWVEWIKERLDVEIEFPIIAATDTLAAKIGMIHPNKGTNTVRAVFIIDPEGIVRTILYYPQEIGRNIPEIVRAVKALQKSDAEGVATPANWPENELIGDKVIIPPATDCETAKKRTEEYSCYDWWFCYKESK
;
A
#
# COMPACT_ATOMS: atom_id res chain seq x y z
N MET A 1 48.98 -49.78 -71.45
CA MET A 1 47.84 -48.89 -71.22
C MET A 1 46.97 -49.25 -70.01
N GLY A 2 47.37 -50.16 -69.10
CA GLY A 2 46.45 -50.66 -68.03
C GLY A 2 46.73 -50.24 -66.59
N PHE A 3 47.74 -49.40 -66.31
CA PHE A 3 48.11 -49.03 -64.93
C PHE A 3 47.50 -47.69 -64.49
N ASN A 4 47.49 -46.68 -65.35
CA ASN A 4 46.94 -45.36 -65.03
C ASN A 4 45.42 -45.35 -64.90
N GLU A 5 44.68 -46.10 -65.71
CA GLU A 5 43.21 -46.17 -65.61
C GLU A 5 42.78 -46.83 -64.29
N LYS A 6 43.44 -47.93 -63.88
CA LYS A 6 43.19 -48.55 -62.57
C LYS A 6 43.54 -47.64 -61.40
N LEU A 7 44.60 -46.84 -61.52
CA LEU A 7 44.94 -45.85 -60.49
C LEU A 7 43.86 -44.76 -60.39
N GLN A 8 43.33 -44.32 -61.52
CA GLN A 8 42.27 -43.30 -61.57
C GLN A 8 40.95 -43.83 -60.97
N GLU A 9 40.55 -45.06 -61.29
CA GLU A 9 39.37 -45.70 -60.67
C GLU A 9 39.51 -45.85 -59.15
N ILE A 10 40.71 -46.19 -58.65
CA ILE A 10 40.97 -46.25 -57.21
C ILE A 10 40.87 -44.86 -56.59
N LEU A 11 41.42 -43.84 -57.25
CA LEU A 11 41.36 -42.45 -56.78
C LEU A 11 39.92 -41.95 -56.72
N ASP A 12 39.13 -42.18 -57.78
CA ASP A 12 37.74 -41.74 -57.88
C ASP A 12 36.87 -42.47 -56.84
N SER A 13 37.11 -43.77 -56.62
CA SER A 13 36.47 -44.54 -55.56
C SER A 13 36.79 -44.01 -54.16
N GLN A 14 38.06 -43.65 -53.89
CA GLN A 14 38.44 -43.03 -52.61
C GLN A 14 37.80 -41.65 -52.43
N VAL A 15 37.72 -40.85 -53.50
CA VAL A 15 37.04 -39.53 -53.47
C VAL A 15 35.55 -39.69 -53.17
N ASP A 16 34.88 -40.69 -53.75
CA ASP A 16 33.46 -40.95 -53.48
C ASP A 16 33.22 -41.43 -52.05
N VAL A 17 34.11 -42.26 -51.49
CA VAL A 17 34.06 -42.63 -50.08
C VAL A 17 34.20 -41.40 -49.18
N VAL A 18 35.15 -40.50 -49.47
CA VAL A 18 35.34 -39.25 -48.72
C VAL A 18 34.11 -38.36 -48.79
N LYS A 19 33.50 -38.17 -49.97
CA LYS A 19 32.27 -37.39 -50.14
C LYS A 19 31.11 -37.98 -49.32
N LYS A 20 30.96 -39.31 -49.33
CA LYS A 20 29.90 -39.98 -48.58
C LYS A 20 30.09 -39.82 -47.07
N VAL A 21 31.33 -39.89 -46.57
CA VAL A 21 31.65 -39.62 -45.17
C VAL A 21 31.37 -38.15 -44.81
N MET A 22 31.75 -37.20 -45.67
CA MET A 22 31.49 -35.77 -45.43
C MET A 22 29.98 -35.47 -45.36
N ASN A 23 29.16 -36.09 -46.21
CA ASN A 23 27.71 -35.93 -46.14
C ASN A 23 27.12 -36.47 -44.83
N LEU A 24 27.52 -37.67 -44.41
CA LEU A 24 27.06 -38.26 -43.14
C LEU A 24 27.46 -37.40 -41.93
N VAL A 25 28.66 -36.81 -41.95
CA VAL A 25 29.11 -35.88 -40.91
C VAL A 25 28.28 -34.60 -40.92
N SER A 26 27.97 -34.05 -42.09
CA SER A 26 27.13 -32.85 -42.22
C SER A 26 25.72 -33.10 -41.66
N GLU A 27 25.09 -34.21 -42.04
CA GLU A 27 23.76 -34.61 -41.55
C GLU A 27 23.77 -34.77 -40.01
N SER A 28 24.82 -35.42 -39.47
CA SER A 28 24.97 -35.59 -38.01
C SER A 28 25.15 -34.25 -37.28
N ILE A 29 25.87 -33.30 -37.86
CA ILE A 29 26.05 -31.95 -37.29
C ILE A 29 24.72 -31.20 -37.28
N ASP A 30 23.91 -31.30 -38.33
CA ASP A 30 22.63 -30.62 -38.41
C ASP A 30 21.61 -31.20 -37.44
N GLU A 31 21.59 -32.52 -37.24
CA GLU A 31 20.79 -33.17 -36.17
C GLU A 31 21.21 -32.69 -34.76
N LEU A 32 22.51 -32.56 -34.50
CA LEU A 32 23.01 -32.06 -33.21
C LEU A 32 22.64 -30.60 -32.98
N LYS A 33 22.66 -29.75 -34.01
CA LYS A 33 22.22 -28.35 -33.92
C LYS A 33 20.73 -28.24 -33.58
N GLU A 34 19.88 -29.05 -34.23
CA GLU A 34 18.45 -29.04 -33.94
C GLU A 34 18.14 -29.53 -32.52
N LYS A 35 18.85 -30.56 -32.02
CA LYS A 35 18.73 -31.01 -30.62
C LYS A 35 19.15 -29.91 -29.63
N ALA A 36 20.29 -29.25 -29.88
CA ALA A 36 20.75 -28.14 -29.03
C ALA A 36 19.77 -26.96 -29.02
N LYS A 37 19.11 -26.67 -30.16
CA LYS A 37 18.08 -25.64 -30.27
C LYS A 37 16.80 -25.98 -29.50
N ALA A 38 16.39 -27.25 -29.52
CA ALA A 38 15.24 -27.75 -28.77
C ALA A 38 15.50 -27.69 -27.24
N GLU A 39 16.69 -28.11 -26.79
CA GLU A 39 17.08 -28.02 -25.38
C GLU A 39 17.14 -26.56 -24.90
N LYS A 40 17.70 -25.66 -25.71
CA LYS A 40 17.72 -24.23 -25.39
C LYS A 40 16.31 -23.64 -25.24
N ARG A 41 15.39 -24.00 -26.14
CA ARG A 41 13.99 -23.55 -26.06
C ARG A 41 13.30 -24.06 -24.79
N SER A 42 13.53 -25.31 -24.42
CA SER A 42 13.03 -25.88 -23.15
C SER A 42 13.58 -25.14 -21.94
N LEU A 43 14.87 -24.78 -21.96
CA LEU A 43 15.50 -24.02 -20.89
C LEU A 43 14.92 -22.59 -20.78
N ASP A 44 14.67 -21.92 -21.92
CA ASP A 44 14.04 -20.60 -21.95
C ASP A 44 12.60 -20.64 -21.38
N GLU A 45 11.82 -21.69 -21.68
CA GLU A 45 10.48 -21.90 -21.12
C GLU A 45 10.52 -22.12 -19.59
N VAL A 46 11.49 -22.90 -19.10
CA VAL A 46 11.72 -23.11 -17.66
C VAL A 46 12.17 -21.81 -16.97
N ILE A 47 13.02 -21.01 -17.62
CA ILE A 47 13.44 -19.70 -17.11
C ILE A 47 12.24 -18.76 -17.03
N ASP A 48 11.38 -18.71 -18.05
CA ASP A 48 10.16 -17.89 -18.03
C ASP A 48 9.20 -18.34 -16.92
N GLU A 49 9.04 -19.65 -16.70
CA GLU A 49 8.22 -20.17 -15.61
C GLU A 49 8.81 -19.82 -14.23
N ILE A 50 10.13 -19.90 -14.08
CA ILE A 50 10.85 -19.46 -12.87
C ILE A 50 10.69 -17.95 -12.68
N LEU A 51 10.84 -17.13 -13.73
CA LEU A 51 10.68 -15.68 -13.67
C LEU A 51 9.23 -15.30 -13.33
N GLN A 52 8.23 -16.02 -13.84
CA GLN A 52 6.83 -15.86 -13.44
C GLN A 52 6.63 -16.21 -11.96
N LYS A 53 7.15 -17.35 -11.48
CA LYS A 53 7.06 -17.73 -10.07
C LYS A 53 7.80 -16.76 -9.15
N VAL A 54 8.97 -16.27 -9.56
CA VAL A 54 9.74 -15.24 -8.84
C VAL A 54 8.98 -13.91 -8.82
N ASN A 55 8.37 -13.49 -9.93
CA ASN A 55 7.54 -12.27 -9.97
C ASN A 55 6.23 -12.40 -9.18
N ILE A 56 5.63 -13.59 -9.13
CA ILE A 56 4.47 -13.89 -8.28
C ILE A 56 4.88 -13.79 -6.80
N ASN A 57 6.00 -14.40 -6.42
CA ASN A 57 6.57 -14.29 -5.07
C ASN A 57 7.05 -12.87 -4.73
N LYS A 58 7.40 -12.03 -5.73
CA LYS A 58 7.70 -10.61 -5.53
C LYS A 58 6.43 -9.74 -5.41
N LYS A 59 5.32 -10.15 -6.02
CA LYS A 59 4.00 -9.48 -5.91
C LYS A 59 3.30 -9.82 -4.59
N GLU A 60 3.54 -11.01 -4.05
CA GLU A 60 3.36 -11.26 -2.63
C GLU A 60 4.56 -10.69 -1.85
N GLY A 61 4.73 -9.37 -1.92
CA GLY A 61 5.48 -8.70 -0.85
C GLY A 61 4.86 -9.19 0.46
N SER A 62 5.69 -9.67 1.39
CA SER A 62 5.22 -10.10 2.71
C SER A 62 4.34 -8.98 3.26
N MET A 63 3.01 -9.14 3.18
CA MET A 63 2.05 -8.11 3.55
C MET A 63 2.05 -8.06 5.07
N GLY A 64 3.03 -7.36 5.62
CA GLY A 64 3.05 -6.92 7.01
C GLY A 64 2.05 -5.79 7.21
N MET A 65 1.91 -5.38 8.46
CA MET A 65 1.08 -4.23 8.82
C MET A 65 1.47 -3.02 7.95
N PRO A 66 0.52 -2.31 7.31
CA PRO A 66 0.82 -1.14 6.49
C PRO A 66 1.66 -0.14 7.27
N LEU A 67 2.67 0.45 6.63
CA LEU A 67 3.53 1.47 7.21
C LEU A 67 3.21 2.86 6.63
N LEU A 68 3.74 3.90 7.27
CA LEU A 68 3.65 5.25 6.71
C LEU A 68 4.37 5.33 5.37
N GLY A 69 3.71 5.88 4.36
CA GLY A 69 4.21 5.96 2.99
C GLY A 69 3.85 4.75 2.11
N ASP A 70 3.33 3.66 2.70
CA ASP A 70 2.83 2.54 1.90
C ASP A 70 1.49 2.90 1.25
N LYS A 71 1.27 2.37 0.06
CA LYS A 71 -0.08 2.32 -0.51
C LYS A 71 -0.91 1.36 0.32
N PHE A 72 -2.12 1.77 0.69
CA PHE A 72 -3.02 0.92 1.45
C PHE A 72 -3.31 -0.38 0.67
N PRO A 73 -3.32 -1.56 1.33
CA PRO A 73 -3.46 -2.84 0.65
C PRO A 73 -4.72 -2.95 -0.20
N SER A 74 -4.61 -3.62 -1.36
CA SER A 74 -5.77 -3.89 -2.20
C SER A 74 -6.66 -4.96 -1.58
N ILE A 75 -7.87 -4.58 -1.17
CA ILE A 75 -8.84 -5.46 -0.50
C ILE A 75 -10.26 -5.19 -0.98
N ASN A 76 -11.06 -6.25 -1.10
CA ASN A 76 -12.48 -6.18 -1.39
C ASN A 76 -13.24 -6.55 -0.11
N VAL A 77 -14.20 -5.70 0.29
CA VAL A 77 -14.89 -5.82 1.58
C VAL A 77 -16.39 -5.58 1.42
N GLN A 78 -17.17 -6.17 2.31
CA GLN A 78 -18.59 -5.87 2.46
C GLN A 78 -18.77 -4.79 3.52
N THR A 79 -19.60 -3.79 3.24
CA THR A 79 -19.97 -2.74 4.20
C THR A 79 -21.47 -2.66 4.41
N THR A 80 -21.91 -1.89 5.40
CA THR A 80 -23.32 -1.50 5.58
C THR A 80 -23.91 -0.75 4.38
N HIS A 81 -23.07 -0.14 3.53
CA HIS A 81 -23.49 0.59 2.32
C HIS A 81 -23.27 -0.22 1.02
N GLY A 82 -22.96 -1.51 1.12
CA GLY A 82 -22.66 -2.37 -0.03
C GLY A 82 -21.17 -2.74 -0.15
N PRO A 83 -20.79 -3.44 -1.23
CA PRO A 83 -19.41 -3.84 -1.47
C PRO A 83 -18.51 -2.62 -1.75
N MET A 84 -17.23 -2.72 -1.35
CA MET A 84 -16.22 -1.67 -1.53
C MET A 84 -14.86 -2.30 -1.85
N SER A 85 -14.07 -1.63 -2.70
CA SER A 85 -12.74 -2.02 -3.15
C SER A 85 -11.71 -0.96 -2.72
N LEU A 86 -10.90 -1.26 -1.72
CA LEU A 86 -9.86 -0.36 -1.22
C LEU A 86 -8.50 -0.68 -1.87
N PRO A 87 -7.64 0.32 -2.12
CA PRO A 87 -7.85 1.76 -1.96
C PRO A 87 -8.54 2.42 -3.17
N ASP A 88 -9.02 1.66 -4.16
CA ASP A 88 -9.54 2.25 -5.40
C ASP A 88 -10.74 3.18 -5.17
N ASP A 89 -11.65 2.81 -4.27
CA ASP A 89 -12.81 3.62 -3.86
C ASP A 89 -12.43 4.80 -2.93
N LEU A 90 -11.16 4.89 -2.51
CA LEU A 90 -10.64 6.02 -1.71
C LEU A 90 -10.10 7.16 -2.58
N LYS A 91 -9.85 6.91 -3.86
CA LYS A 91 -9.14 7.84 -4.74
C LYS A 91 -9.80 9.21 -4.78
N GLY A 92 -8.97 10.25 -4.66
CA GLY A 92 -9.40 11.65 -4.72
C GLY A 92 -9.98 12.18 -3.40
N LYS A 93 -10.01 11.37 -2.32
CA LYS A 93 -10.52 11.80 -1.01
C LYS A 93 -9.58 11.37 0.11
N TRP A 94 -9.41 12.25 1.09
CA TRP A 94 -8.83 11.84 2.36
C TRP A 94 -9.77 10.83 3.04
N THR A 95 -9.22 9.80 3.65
CA THR A 95 -10.02 8.74 4.29
C THR A 95 -9.47 8.45 5.68
N VAL A 96 -10.37 8.41 6.66
CA VAL A 96 -10.10 7.90 8.00
C VAL A 96 -10.78 6.53 8.12
N LEU A 97 -9.97 5.48 8.00
CA LEU A 97 -10.39 4.11 8.26
C LEU A 97 -10.08 3.77 9.71
N PHE A 98 -11.09 3.38 10.49
CA PHE A 98 -10.89 3.10 11.91
C PHE A 98 -11.57 1.82 12.32
N SER A 99 -10.91 1.03 13.18
CA SER A 99 -11.48 -0.21 13.71
C SER A 99 -12.06 -0.05 15.11
N HIS A 100 -12.99 -0.92 15.48
CA HIS A 100 -13.48 -1.08 16.84
C HIS A 100 -13.59 -2.56 17.22
N PRO A 101 -13.38 -2.92 18.50
CA PRO A 101 -13.34 -4.33 18.92
C PRO A 101 -14.59 -5.14 18.59
N ALA A 102 -15.78 -4.60 18.90
CA ALA A 102 -17.05 -5.29 18.66
C ALA A 102 -18.23 -4.31 18.71
N ASP A 103 -19.25 -4.58 17.90
CA ASP A 103 -20.58 -3.97 18.02
C ASP A 103 -21.20 -4.23 19.41
N PHE A 104 -22.22 -3.45 19.77
CA PHE A 104 -22.92 -3.57 21.06
C PHE A 104 -22.04 -3.46 22.32
N THR A 105 -20.86 -2.84 22.19
CA THR A 105 -19.99 -2.52 23.33
C THR A 105 -19.99 -1.01 23.62
N PRO A 106 -19.92 -0.60 24.90
CA PRO A 106 -20.19 0.79 25.28
C PRO A 106 -19.13 1.77 24.77
N VAL A 107 -17.84 1.47 24.90
CA VAL A 107 -16.78 2.38 24.43
C VAL A 107 -16.87 2.57 22.92
N CYS A 108 -17.07 1.50 22.14
CA CYS A 108 -17.26 1.60 20.69
C CYS A 108 -18.48 2.45 20.33
N THR A 109 -19.57 2.29 21.07
CA THR A 109 -20.79 3.10 20.88
C THR A 109 -20.52 4.59 21.11
N THR A 110 -19.77 4.94 22.16
CA THR A 110 -19.38 6.34 22.40
C THR A 110 -18.53 6.91 21.27
N GLU A 111 -17.63 6.10 20.70
CA GLU A 111 -16.77 6.53 19.59
C GLU A 111 -17.57 6.75 18.31
N PHE A 112 -18.49 5.85 17.95
CA PHE A 112 -19.33 6.01 16.76
C PHE A 112 -20.21 7.26 16.84
N VAL A 113 -20.81 7.53 18.01
CA VAL A 113 -21.53 8.78 18.27
C VAL A 113 -20.60 10.00 18.13
N SER A 114 -19.38 9.92 18.66
CA SER A 114 -18.41 11.02 18.56
C SER A 114 -17.95 11.27 17.12
N PHE A 115 -17.68 10.21 16.35
CA PHE A 115 -17.35 10.31 14.92
C PHE A 115 -18.50 10.92 14.13
N GLN A 116 -19.74 10.51 14.37
CA GLN A 116 -20.90 11.09 13.70
C GLN A 116 -21.08 12.58 14.04
N LYS A 117 -20.89 12.98 15.31
CA LYS A 117 -20.96 14.39 15.72
C LYS A 117 -19.89 15.27 15.06
N HIS A 118 -18.72 14.71 14.78
CA HIS A 118 -17.62 15.39 14.07
C HIS A 118 -17.64 15.12 12.57
N LYS A 119 -18.62 14.40 12.03
CA LYS A 119 -18.69 14.07 10.60
C LYS A 119 -18.67 15.34 9.75
N LYS A 120 -19.38 16.39 10.17
CA LYS A 120 -19.35 17.71 9.52
C LYS A 120 -17.94 18.32 9.45
N ASP A 121 -17.08 18.05 10.43
CA ASP A 121 -15.73 18.59 10.47
C ASP A 121 -14.81 17.83 9.51
N PHE A 122 -15.04 16.52 9.32
CA PHE A 122 -14.39 15.71 8.29
C PHE A 122 -14.89 16.08 6.88
N ASP A 123 -16.20 16.24 6.71
CA ASP A 123 -16.79 16.63 5.42
C ASP A 123 -16.28 18.02 4.98
N ALA A 124 -16.15 18.97 5.92
CA ALA A 124 -15.63 20.32 5.65
C ALA A 124 -14.18 20.33 5.14
N ILE A 125 -13.40 19.28 5.44
CA ILE A 125 -12.02 19.11 4.97
C ILE A 125 -11.91 18.03 3.89
N GLY A 126 -13.02 17.60 3.30
CA GLY A 126 -13.02 16.60 2.22
C GLY A 126 -12.51 15.22 2.65
N ALA A 127 -12.65 14.88 3.93
CA ALA A 127 -12.28 13.58 4.48
C ALA A 127 -13.52 12.71 4.73
N GLN A 128 -13.46 11.45 4.34
CA GLN A 128 -14.53 10.47 4.60
C GLN A 128 -14.17 9.52 5.74
N LEU A 129 -15.20 9.04 6.44
CA LEU A 129 -15.08 8.08 7.54
C LEU A 129 -15.46 6.68 7.06
N ILE A 130 -14.73 5.66 7.51
CA ILE A 130 -15.07 4.24 7.31
C ILE A 130 -14.77 3.48 8.60
N GLY A 131 -15.79 2.87 9.20
CA GLY A 131 -15.65 2.00 10.36
C GLY A 131 -15.27 0.57 9.97
N LEU A 132 -14.76 -0.22 10.91
CA LEU A 132 -14.43 -1.63 10.69
C LEU A 132 -14.48 -2.44 12.00
N SER A 133 -15.19 -3.56 12.01
CA SER A 133 -14.93 -4.64 12.97
C SER A 133 -14.96 -6.00 12.27
N ILE A 134 -14.82 -7.07 13.05
CA ILE A 134 -14.95 -8.44 12.57
C ILE A 134 -16.36 -9.00 12.77
N ASP A 135 -17.31 -8.16 13.20
CA ASP A 135 -18.72 -8.54 13.27
C ASP A 135 -19.30 -8.65 11.85
N GLN A 136 -20.39 -9.40 11.72
CA GLN A 136 -21.07 -9.56 10.44
C GLN A 136 -21.90 -8.31 10.11
N VAL A 137 -22.14 -8.04 8.82
CA VAL A 137 -22.88 -6.84 8.37
C VAL A 137 -24.27 -6.70 9.01
N PHE A 138 -24.95 -7.83 9.31
CA PHE A 138 -26.25 -7.82 10.00
C PHE A 138 -26.16 -7.28 11.43
N SER A 139 -25.05 -7.55 12.12
CA SER A 139 -24.76 -6.98 13.44
C SER A 139 -24.63 -5.47 13.34
N HIS A 140 -23.85 -4.97 12.37
CA HIS A 140 -23.67 -3.53 12.17
C HIS A 140 -25.01 -2.83 11.93
N ILE A 141 -25.86 -3.39 11.05
CA ILE A 141 -27.18 -2.84 10.74
C ILE A 141 -28.04 -2.74 12.01
N LYS A 142 -28.13 -3.84 12.78
CA LYS A 142 -28.89 -3.83 14.04
C LYS A 142 -28.31 -2.88 15.08
N TRP A 143 -26.99 -2.70 15.09
CA TRP A 143 -26.32 -1.83 16.04
C TRP A 143 -26.55 -0.35 15.70
N VAL A 144 -26.43 0.07 14.44
CA VAL A 144 -26.71 1.45 14.04
C VAL A 144 -28.20 1.80 14.17
N GLU A 145 -29.11 0.84 13.92
CA GLU A 145 -30.53 1.00 14.24
C GLU A 145 -30.74 1.27 15.73
N TRP A 146 -30.11 0.48 16.61
CA TRP A 146 -30.19 0.68 18.05
C TRP A 146 -29.63 2.06 18.47
N ILE A 147 -28.49 2.49 17.90
CA ILE A 147 -27.92 3.82 18.17
C ILE A 147 -28.92 4.91 17.79
N LYS A 148 -29.55 4.80 16.62
CA LYS A 148 -30.57 5.74 16.16
C LYS A 148 -31.78 5.77 17.10
N GLU A 149 -32.34 4.61 17.42
CA GLU A 149 -33.54 4.50 18.26
C GLU A 149 -33.33 4.94 19.71
N ARG A 150 -32.15 4.67 20.28
CA ARG A 150 -31.89 4.88 21.72
C ARG A 150 -31.13 6.16 22.03
N LEU A 151 -30.28 6.61 21.12
CA LEU A 151 -29.40 7.76 21.32
C LEU A 151 -29.75 8.95 20.40
N ASP A 152 -30.71 8.78 19.49
CA ASP A 152 -31.13 9.80 18.51
C ASP A 152 -29.96 10.30 17.65
N VAL A 153 -29.10 9.36 17.23
CA VAL A 153 -27.94 9.62 16.37
C VAL A 153 -27.96 8.65 15.19
N GLU A 154 -28.04 9.20 13.98
CA GLU A 154 -27.96 8.41 12.75
C GLU A 154 -26.51 8.31 12.28
N ILE A 155 -25.98 7.08 12.20
CA ILE A 155 -24.63 6.81 11.68
C ILE A 155 -24.67 6.80 10.16
N GLU A 156 -23.99 7.75 9.53
CA GLU A 156 -24.08 7.99 8.07
C GLU A 156 -22.87 7.50 7.27
N PHE A 157 -21.87 6.92 7.93
CA PHE A 157 -20.67 6.39 7.29
C PHE A 157 -20.69 4.85 7.27
N PRO A 158 -20.08 4.22 6.25
CA PRO A 158 -20.08 2.77 6.12
C PRO A 158 -19.26 2.08 7.21
N ILE A 159 -19.67 0.88 7.59
CA ILE A 159 -18.94 -0.02 8.50
C ILE A 159 -18.58 -1.28 7.73
N ILE A 160 -17.29 -1.59 7.64
CA ILE A 160 -16.75 -2.81 7.05
C ILE A 160 -16.96 -3.99 8.00
N ALA A 161 -17.59 -5.05 7.48
CA ALA A 161 -17.61 -6.38 8.08
C ALA A 161 -16.39 -7.16 7.57
N ALA A 162 -15.29 -7.12 8.32
CA ALA A 162 -14.04 -7.79 7.97
C ALA A 162 -13.99 -9.23 8.48
N THR A 163 -13.12 -10.06 7.87
CA THR A 163 -12.70 -11.32 8.50
C THR A 163 -11.56 -11.05 9.48
N ASP A 164 -11.40 -11.94 10.46
CA ASP A 164 -10.26 -11.94 11.38
C ASP A 164 -8.91 -11.96 10.65
N THR A 165 -8.80 -12.78 9.60
CA THR A 165 -7.61 -12.93 8.78
C THR A 165 -7.27 -11.62 8.05
N LEU A 166 -8.28 -10.95 7.50
CA LEU A 166 -8.11 -9.64 6.87
C LEU A 166 -7.66 -8.58 7.89
N ALA A 167 -8.38 -8.49 9.02
CA ALA A 167 -8.07 -7.51 10.06
C ALA A 167 -6.68 -7.73 10.65
N ALA A 168 -6.26 -8.97 10.87
CA ALA A 168 -4.91 -9.30 11.30
C ALA A 168 -3.85 -8.91 10.25
N LYS A 169 -4.13 -9.15 8.97
CA LYS A 169 -3.23 -8.82 7.86
C LYS A 169 -2.92 -7.33 7.75
N ILE A 170 -3.93 -6.48 8.00
CA ILE A 170 -3.76 -5.02 8.01
C ILE A 170 -3.38 -4.46 9.39
N GLY A 171 -3.00 -5.32 10.34
CA GLY A 171 -2.51 -4.90 11.65
C GLY A 171 -3.57 -4.37 12.60
N MET A 172 -4.84 -4.69 12.40
CA MET A 172 -5.92 -4.28 13.30
C MET A 172 -6.22 -5.30 14.41
N ILE A 173 -5.71 -6.54 14.32
CA ILE A 173 -5.72 -7.50 15.43
C ILE A 173 -4.30 -7.63 15.98
N HIS A 174 -4.13 -7.34 17.26
CA HIS A 174 -2.85 -7.50 17.95
C HIS A 174 -2.84 -8.84 18.70
N PRO A 175 -1.88 -9.75 18.44
CA PRO A 175 -1.90 -11.12 18.99
C PRO A 175 -2.04 -11.21 20.51
N ASN A 176 -1.49 -10.24 21.24
CA ASN A 176 -1.51 -10.22 22.71
C ASN A 176 -2.71 -9.45 23.30
N LYS A 177 -3.69 -9.05 22.48
CA LYS A 177 -4.87 -8.27 22.90
C LYS A 177 -6.20 -8.96 22.57
N GLY A 178 -6.16 -10.26 22.26
CA GLY A 178 -7.35 -11.10 22.02
C GLY A 178 -7.65 -11.31 20.54
N THR A 179 -8.85 -11.79 20.25
CA THR A 179 -9.32 -12.15 18.90
C THR A 179 -10.00 -10.99 18.17
N ASN A 180 -10.38 -9.94 18.91
CA ASN A 180 -11.05 -8.76 18.36
C ASN A 180 -10.03 -7.72 17.89
N THR A 181 -10.48 -6.78 17.06
CA THR A 181 -9.61 -5.69 16.66
C THR A 181 -9.21 -4.81 17.86
N VAL A 182 -8.07 -4.16 17.78
CA VAL A 182 -7.74 -2.99 18.60
C VAL A 182 -8.44 -1.75 18.02
N ARG A 183 -8.31 -0.59 18.67
CA ARG A 183 -8.85 0.68 18.16
C ARG A 183 -7.83 1.33 17.23
N ALA A 184 -7.64 0.74 16.05
CA ALA A 184 -6.74 1.27 15.05
C ALA A 184 -7.36 2.45 14.28
N VAL A 185 -6.55 3.38 13.82
CA VAL A 185 -6.93 4.45 12.89
C VAL A 185 -5.86 4.55 11.81
N PHE A 186 -6.27 4.50 10.55
CA PHE A 186 -5.47 4.83 9.39
C PHE A 186 -5.99 6.13 8.79
N ILE A 187 -5.13 7.13 8.68
CA ILE A 187 -5.37 8.31 7.84
C ILE A 187 -4.70 8.04 6.50
N ILE A 188 -5.50 8.04 5.43
CA ILE A 188 -5.11 7.70 4.07
C ILE A 188 -5.36 8.93 3.19
N ASP A 189 -4.38 9.31 2.37
CA ASP A 189 -4.50 10.46 1.47
C ASP A 189 -5.25 10.12 0.16
N PRO A 190 -5.56 11.13 -0.70
CA PRO A 190 -6.29 10.94 -1.96
C PRO A 190 -5.62 9.98 -2.95
N GLU A 191 -4.32 9.74 -2.82
CA GLU A 191 -3.52 8.83 -3.63
C GLU A 191 -3.56 7.38 -3.09
N GLY A 192 -4.18 7.18 -1.93
CA GLY A 192 -4.29 5.90 -1.25
C GLY A 192 -3.07 5.55 -0.41
N ILE A 193 -2.24 6.54 -0.03
CA ILE A 193 -1.05 6.36 0.79
C ILE A 193 -1.39 6.52 2.27
N VAL A 194 -0.84 5.65 3.11
CA VAL A 194 -1.02 5.72 4.56
C VAL A 194 -0.15 6.84 5.15
N ARG A 195 -0.78 7.81 5.83
CA ARG A 195 -0.15 9.04 6.34
C ARG A 195 -0.06 9.11 7.86
N THR A 196 -0.92 8.41 8.58
CA THR A 196 -0.87 8.28 10.03
C THR A 196 -1.51 6.98 10.46
N ILE A 197 -0.92 6.34 11.47
CA ILE A 197 -1.44 5.14 12.10
C ILE A 197 -1.51 5.37 13.61
N LEU A 198 -2.68 5.17 14.21
CA LEU A 198 -2.86 5.22 15.66
C LEU A 198 -3.37 3.86 16.15
N TYR A 199 -2.81 3.36 17.26
CA TYR A 199 -3.28 2.15 17.92
C TYR A 199 -3.66 2.47 19.36
N TYR A 200 -4.96 2.48 19.63
CA TYR A 200 -5.49 2.57 21.00
C TYR A 200 -5.86 1.16 21.48
N PRO A 201 -5.65 0.85 22.77
CA PRO A 201 -6.11 -0.41 23.34
C PRO A 201 -7.64 -0.39 23.54
N GLN A 202 -8.23 -1.51 23.93
CA GLN A 202 -9.68 -1.68 23.94
C GLN A 202 -10.36 -0.86 25.06
N GLU A 203 -9.64 -0.64 26.16
CA GLU A 203 -10.11 -0.02 27.40
C GLU A 203 -10.22 1.51 27.35
N ILE A 204 -9.63 2.20 26.36
CA ILE A 204 -9.72 3.66 26.23
C ILE A 204 -10.35 4.07 24.89
N GLY A 205 -11.28 5.03 24.94
CA GLY A 205 -11.83 5.66 23.74
C GLY A 205 -10.86 6.67 23.12
N ARG A 206 -10.95 6.84 21.80
CA ARG A 206 -10.11 7.79 21.04
C ARG A 206 -10.56 9.23 21.19
N ASN A 207 -9.61 10.14 21.03
CA ASN A 207 -9.87 11.57 20.89
C ASN A 207 -10.13 11.92 19.41
N ILE A 208 -11.40 12.07 19.03
CA ILE A 208 -11.80 12.34 17.63
C ILE A 208 -11.30 13.71 17.14
N PRO A 209 -11.35 14.80 17.94
CA PRO A 209 -10.71 16.07 17.60
C PRO A 209 -9.24 15.96 17.16
N GLU A 210 -8.44 15.07 17.77
CA GLU A 210 -7.05 14.86 17.35
C GLU A 210 -6.97 14.25 15.95
N ILE A 211 -7.89 13.35 15.60
CA ILE A 211 -7.93 12.75 14.26
C ILE A 211 -8.28 13.83 13.23
N VAL A 212 -9.26 14.70 13.52
CA VAL A 212 -9.60 15.85 12.67
C VAL A 212 -8.38 16.78 12.52
N ARG A 213 -7.70 17.10 13.63
CA ARG A 213 -6.51 17.96 13.64
C ARG A 213 -5.37 17.36 12.80
N ALA A 214 -5.13 16.07 12.92
CA ALA A 214 -4.10 15.36 12.14
C ALA A 214 -4.38 15.42 10.63
N VAL A 215 -5.62 15.18 10.19
CA VAL A 215 -6.00 15.33 8.77
C VAL A 215 -5.76 16.77 8.29
N LYS A 216 -6.20 17.78 9.06
CA LYS A 216 -5.98 19.19 8.73
C LYS A 216 -4.50 19.54 8.61
N ALA A 217 -3.68 19.08 9.54
CA ALA A 217 -2.25 19.33 9.55
C ALA A 217 -1.54 18.69 8.34
N LEU A 218 -1.93 17.46 7.97
CA LEU A 218 -1.40 16.76 6.79
C LEU A 218 -1.80 17.47 5.49
N GLN A 219 -3.07 17.85 5.34
CA GLN A 219 -3.55 18.63 4.20
C GLN A 219 -2.81 19.97 4.07
N LYS A 220 -2.58 20.64 5.19
CA LYS A 220 -1.85 21.90 5.25
C LYS A 220 -0.38 21.71 4.82
N SER A 221 0.26 20.66 5.34
CA SER A 221 1.61 20.25 4.96
C SER A 221 1.73 20.03 3.45
N ASP A 222 0.81 19.26 2.87
CA ASP A 222 0.81 18.92 1.44
C ASP A 222 0.54 20.13 0.55
N ALA A 223 -0.42 20.98 0.93
CA ALA A 223 -0.79 22.16 0.16
C ALA A 223 0.30 23.24 0.11
N GLU A 224 1.09 23.39 1.19
CA GLU A 224 2.07 24.46 1.31
C GLU A 224 3.54 24.01 1.24
N GLY A 225 3.80 22.69 1.23
CA GLY A 225 5.15 22.13 1.28
C GLY A 225 5.87 22.45 2.59
N VAL A 226 5.15 22.32 3.71
CA VAL A 226 5.60 22.73 5.06
C VAL A 226 5.44 21.61 6.07
N ALA A 227 6.12 21.71 7.20
CA ALA A 227 5.84 20.89 8.38
C ALA A 227 4.98 21.67 9.38
N THR A 228 4.15 20.97 10.16
CA THR A 228 3.42 21.59 11.28
C THR A 228 4.16 21.35 12.59
N PRO A 229 4.30 22.36 13.48
CA PRO A 229 4.91 22.16 14.79
C PRO A 229 4.04 21.28 15.70
N ALA A 230 4.62 20.85 16.84
CA ALA A 230 3.85 20.17 17.89
C ALA A 230 2.67 21.03 18.35
N ASN A 231 1.54 20.40 18.68
CA ASN A 231 0.32 21.08 19.13
C ASN A 231 -0.26 22.12 18.15
N TRP A 232 0.18 22.16 16.88
CA TRP A 232 -0.38 23.07 15.88
C TRP A 232 -1.92 22.92 15.77
N PRO A 233 -2.70 24.02 15.79
CA PRO A 233 -2.28 25.43 15.61
C PRO A 233 -1.97 26.21 16.90
N GLU A 234 -1.85 25.54 18.05
CA GLU A 234 -1.60 26.17 19.36
C GLU A 234 -0.18 25.89 19.86
N ASN A 235 0.81 25.86 18.96
CA ASN A 235 2.20 25.61 19.35
C ASN A 235 2.72 26.70 20.31
N GLU A 236 3.46 26.31 21.33
CA GLU A 236 3.93 27.20 22.40
C GLU A 236 5.04 28.16 21.96
N LEU A 237 5.72 27.89 20.85
CA LEU A 237 6.80 28.72 20.32
C LEU A 237 6.33 29.64 19.20
N ILE A 238 5.62 29.06 18.22
CA ILE A 238 5.27 29.75 16.97
C ILE A 238 3.77 29.79 16.68
N GLY A 239 2.92 29.37 17.61
CA GLY A 239 1.47 29.41 17.48
C GLY A 239 0.94 28.60 16.30
N ASP A 240 0.22 29.26 15.42
CA ASP A 240 -0.40 28.71 14.21
C ASP A 240 0.51 28.75 12.96
N LYS A 241 1.75 29.23 13.11
CA LYS A 241 2.75 29.26 12.03
C LYS A 241 3.20 27.85 11.65
N VAL A 242 3.68 27.73 10.43
CA VAL A 242 4.18 26.47 9.85
C VAL A 242 5.70 26.51 9.70
N ILE A 243 6.33 25.34 9.84
CA ILE A 243 7.78 25.16 9.75
C ILE A 243 8.16 24.92 8.30
N ILE A 244 9.20 25.61 7.85
CA ILE A 244 9.78 25.41 6.53
C ILE A 244 10.77 24.25 6.63
N PRO A 245 10.68 23.21 5.77
CA PRO A 245 11.60 22.08 5.80
C PRO A 245 13.06 22.53 5.86
N PRO A 246 13.92 21.82 6.62
CA PRO A 246 15.30 22.23 6.81
C PRO A 246 16.07 22.22 5.47
N ALA A 247 16.97 23.19 5.29
CA ALA A 247 17.89 23.20 4.17
C ALA A 247 18.77 21.95 4.19
N THR A 248 18.99 21.37 3.02
CA THR A 248 19.83 20.17 2.84
C THR A 248 21.23 20.48 2.31
N ASP A 249 21.56 21.75 2.12
CA ASP A 249 22.85 22.23 1.61
C ASP A 249 23.27 23.57 2.24
N CYS A 250 24.57 23.84 2.20
CA CYS A 250 25.19 25.02 2.83
C CYS A 250 24.78 26.35 2.19
N GLU A 251 24.42 26.39 0.91
CA GLU A 251 24.04 27.63 0.25
C GLU A 251 22.64 28.06 0.68
N THR A 252 21.68 27.12 0.65
CA THR A 252 20.31 27.33 1.10
C THR A 252 20.27 27.69 2.60
N ALA A 253 21.08 27.03 3.43
CA ALA A 253 21.18 27.33 4.85
C ALA A 253 21.61 28.78 5.13
N LYS A 254 22.55 29.34 4.35
CA LYS A 254 23.01 30.73 4.50
C LYS A 254 21.92 31.73 4.11
N LYS A 255 21.24 31.51 2.98
CA LYS A 255 20.27 32.46 2.40
C LYS A 255 18.97 32.53 3.21
N ARG A 256 18.47 31.40 3.69
CA ARG A 256 17.11 31.33 4.27
C ARG A 256 16.90 32.12 5.55
N THR A 257 17.98 32.45 6.29
CA THR A 257 17.89 33.29 7.49
C THR A 257 17.54 34.75 7.18
N GLU A 258 17.73 35.18 5.92
CA GLU A 258 17.34 36.50 5.44
C GLU A 258 15.92 36.50 4.84
N GLU A 259 15.40 35.34 4.46
CA GLU A 259 14.11 35.17 3.78
C GLU A 259 12.93 34.89 4.73
N TYR A 260 13.21 34.29 5.90
CA TYR A 260 12.18 33.80 6.82
C TYR A 260 12.46 34.18 8.27
N SER A 261 11.42 34.09 9.10
CA SER A 261 11.61 34.14 10.55
C SER A 261 12.23 32.83 11.01
N CYS A 262 13.38 32.90 11.67
CA CYS A 262 14.14 31.73 12.08
C CYS A 262 14.68 31.88 13.50
N TYR A 263 14.69 30.78 14.25
CA TYR A 263 15.53 30.67 15.46
C TYR A 263 16.98 30.34 15.10
N ASP A 264 17.14 29.54 14.04
CA ASP A 264 18.43 29.19 13.44
C ASP A 264 18.16 28.74 11.99
N TRP A 265 19.19 28.59 11.15
CA TRP A 265 19.05 28.26 9.73
C TRP A 265 18.24 26.99 9.48
N TRP A 266 18.21 26.02 10.39
CA TRP A 266 17.43 24.78 10.25
C TRP A 266 15.99 24.93 10.79
N PHE A 267 15.73 25.91 11.65
CA PHE A 267 14.43 26.18 12.25
C PHE A 267 13.89 27.53 11.79
N CYS A 268 13.35 27.53 10.57
CA CYS A 268 12.64 28.65 9.99
C CYS A 268 11.14 28.35 9.91
N TYR A 269 10.32 29.39 10.05
CA TYR A 269 8.88 29.30 10.03
C TYR A 269 8.27 30.49 9.28
N LYS A 270 7.01 30.34 8.87
CA LYS A 270 6.23 31.37 8.17
C LYS A 270 4.77 31.30 8.59
N GLU A 271 4.05 32.38 8.33
CA GLU A 271 2.58 32.36 8.39
C GLU A 271 2.04 31.36 7.36
N SER A 272 0.97 30.65 7.75
CA SER A 272 0.23 29.78 6.85
C SER A 272 -0.60 30.60 5.86
N LYS A 273 -0.72 30.13 4.62
CA LYS A 273 -1.56 30.75 3.58
C LYS A 273 -3.03 30.33 3.67
#